data_AF-A0A7V9QR19-F1
#
_entry.id   AF-A0A7V9QR19-F1
#
_cell.length_a   1.000
_cell.length_b   1.000
_cell.length_c   1.000
_cell.angle_alpha   90.00
_cell.angle_beta   90.00
_cell.angle_gamma   90.00
#
_symmetry.space_group_name_H-M   'P 1'
#
loop_
_entity.id
_entity.type
_entity.pdbx_description
1 polymer ?
#
loop_
_entity_poly.entity_id
_entity_poly.type
_entity_poly.pdbx_seq_one_letter_code
_entity_poly.pdbx_strand_id
1 'polypeptide(L)'
;MNRRSWTVAALTAMLFGGTAAAQEPGSLLVGGFGQYTYFDDAYRIDNGFDFGKLGIGGRVGAFVTPSMWFEAEGSYTAADYANSTFGKVKYGPISAKVMWKVPSTSPASLHFGVGGVLTSVRPDEDNQPVRGKGTYNYGIEGDVGFRFGLGGLNFRVDGLADYMPDPAALNLRAQAGLEFWPNIASWFGETGGMVSSMSAPWAPVMWWDVLEGPLPGTIELGAFAQVTHFGDNAGAERGPGRPSRITPENDFFGSIGFGGRLGVFLTDPRFELEGDGAYMEVPRERGTGLTTGDDIKYSTFALRMNYNFPITANTQFILGAGGVRTNYNFGETTGGYTYNYGAS
;
A
#
# COMPACT_ATOMS: atom_id res chain seq x y z
N MET A 1 21.16 48.81 12.11
CA MET A 1 20.20 47.67 12.12
C MET A 1 19.87 47.34 10.68
N ASN A 2 20.39 46.25 10.08
CA ASN A 2 20.01 45.76 8.72
C ASN A 2 20.68 44.40 8.36
N ARG A 3 20.72 43.44 9.29
CA ARG A 3 21.27 42.09 9.03
C ARG A 3 20.26 40.94 9.21
N ARG A 4 18.98 41.25 9.52
CA ARG A 4 17.93 40.25 9.77
C ARG A 4 16.98 40.03 8.58
N SER A 5 16.95 40.92 7.58
CA SER A 5 16.04 40.80 6.43
C SER A 5 16.50 39.78 5.37
N TRP A 6 17.81 39.57 5.24
CA TRP A 6 18.38 38.69 4.21
C TRP A 6 18.19 37.21 4.52
N THR A 7 18.22 36.81 5.80
CA THR A 7 18.00 35.42 6.23
C THR A 7 16.54 34.99 6.04
N VAL A 8 15.59 35.90 6.27
CA VAL A 8 14.15 35.62 6.06
C VAL A 8 13.84 35.47 4.57
N ALA A 9 14.36 36.36 3.71
CA ALA A 9 14.15 36.27 2.27
C ALA A 9 14.80 35.01 1.65
N ALA A 10 15.96 34.56 2.14
CA ALA A 10 16.60 33.33 1.69
C ALA A 10 15.86 32.06 2.14
N LEU A 11 15.34 32.03 3.37
CA LEU A 11 14.47 30.95 3.86
C LEU A 11 13.14 30.89 3.09
N THR A 12 12.52 32.05 2.81
CA THR A 12 11.33 32.16 1.96
C THR A 12 11.62 31.68 0.54
N ALA A 13 12.73 32.10 -0.08
CA ALA A 13 13.10 31.64 -1.42
C ALA A 13 13.41 30.13 -1.48
N MET A 14 14.01 29.56 -0.42
CA MET A 14 14.17 28.10 -0.29
C MET A 14 12.84 27.38 -0.06
N LEU A 15 11.92 27.93 0.74
CA LEU A 15 10.59 27.33 0.93
C LEU A 15 9.76 27.29 -0.37
N PHE A 16 9.86 28.32 -1.23
CA PHE A 16 8.94 28.50 -2.36
C PHE A 16 9.52 28.13 -3.75
N GLY A 17 10.81 27.80 -3.87
CA GLY A 17 11.49 27.65 -5.17
C GLY A 17 11.55 26.27 -5.82
N GLY A 18 10.99 25.21 -5.21
CA GLY A 18 11.41 23.83 -5.54
C GLY A 18 10.38 22.83 -6.08
N THR A 19 9.07 23.12 -6.07
CA THR A 19 8.07 22.03 -6.21
C THR A 19 7.35 21.98 -7.56
N ALA A 20 7.46 23.02 -8.38
CA ALA A 20 6.80 23.06 -9.69
C ALA A 20 7.44 22.15 -10.74
N ALA A 21 8.73 21.81 -10.60
CA ALA A 21 9.49 20.99 -11.56
C ALA A 21 9.63 19.51 -11.16
N ALA A 22 9.00 19.07 -10.06
CA ALA A 22 9.16 17.72 -9.52
C ALA A 22 7.90 16.83 -9.65
N GLN A 23 6.82 17.34 -10.25
CA GLN A 23 5.59 16.58 -10.53
C GLN A 23 5.44 16.33 -12.02
N GLU A 24 6.24 15.41 -12.54
CA GLU A 24 6.14 14.95 -13.92
C GLU A 24 5.60 13.51 -13.97
N PRO A 25 4.91 13.11 -15.04
CA PRO A 25 4.60 11.71 -15.30
C PRO A 25 5.83 10.82 -15.06
N GLY A 26 5.65 9.73 -14.31
CA GLY A 26 6.71 8.80 -13.91
C GLY A 26 7.55 9.23 -12.70
N SER A 27 7.27 10.39 -12.10
CA SER A 27 7.91 10.76 -10.83
C SER A 27 7.44 9.81 -9.72
N LEU A 28 8.38 9.33 -8.91
CA LEU A 28 8.06 8.57 -7.70
C LEU A 28 7.65 9.54 -6.60
N LEU A 29 6.75 9.13 -5.73
CA LEU A 29 6.45 9.77 -4.46
C LEU A 29 6.87 8.83 -3.35
N VAL A 30 7.60 9.35 -2.36
CA VAL A 30 7.91 8.62 -1.12
C VAL A 30 7.70 9.56 0.06
N GLY A 31 7.04 9.11 1.11
CA GLY A 31 6.79 9.93 2.28
C GLY A 31 6.60 9.14 3.56
N GLY A 32 6.78 9.84 4.67
CA GLY A 32 6.50 9.35 6.02
C GLY A 32 5.58 10.32 6.76
N PHE A 33 4.72 9.78 7.61
CA PHE A 33 3.73 10.57 8.33
C PHE A 33 3.47 10.06 9.74
N GLY A 34 3.06 10.98 10.61
CA GLY A 34 2.35 10.66 11.84
C GLY A 34 0.85 10.59 11.57
N GLN A 35 0.16 9.73 12.30
CA GLN A 35 -1.27 9.50 12.14
C GLN A 35 -1.99 9.57 13.50
N TYR A 36 -3.15 10.20 13.51
CA TYR A 36 -4.15 10.03 14.55
C TYR A 36 -5.37 9.31 13.96
N THR A 37 -5.97 8.40 14.73
CA THR A 37 -7.17 7.66 14.29
C THR A 37 -8.26 7.77 15.35
N TYR A 38 -9.42 8.25 14.91
CA TYR A 38 -10.67 8.15 15.65
C TYR A 38 -11.40 6.91 15.15
N PHE A 39 -11.65 5.97 16.04
CA PHE A 39 -12.26 4.68 15.71
C PHE A 39 -13.77 4.76 15.86
N ASP A 40 -14.50 4.03 15.02
CA ASP A 40 -15.94 3.86 15.22
C ASP A 40 -16.22 3.09 16.53
N ASP A 41 -17.33 3.41 17.20
CA ASP A 41 -17.80 2.72 18.40
C ASP A 41 -18.03 1.22 18.17
N ALA A 42 -18.23 0.80 16.90
CA ALA A 42 -18.28 -0.60 16.48
C ALA A 42 -17.08 -1.43 16.97
N TYR A 43 -15.90 -0.81 17.10
CA TYR A 43 -14.68 -1.49 17.56
C TYR A 43 -14.49 -1.44 19.08
N ARG A 44 -15.31 -0.69 19.83
CA ARG A 44 -15.18 -0.49 21.29
C ARG A 44 -13.78 -0.06 21.73
N ILE A 45 -13.11 0.73 20.90
CA ILE A 45 -11.78 1.31 21.16
C ILE A 45 -11.97 2.66 21.84
N ASP A 46 -11.11 3.00 22.81
CA ASP A 46 -11.19 4.30 23.46
C ASP A 46 -10.75 5.41 22.50
N ASN A 47 -11.67 6.33 22.20
CA ASN A 47 -11.44 7.48 21.35
C ASN A 47 -10.90 8.72 22.08
N GLY A 48 -10.61 8.64 23.38
CA GLY A 48 -9.94 9.71 24.12
C GLY A 48 -8.59 10.05 23.49
N PHE A 49 -8.32 11.34 23.26
CA PHE A 49 -7.04 11.80 22.72
C PHE A 49 -5.91 11.53 23.72
N ASP A 50 -4.95 10.72 23.31
CA ASP A 50 -3.72 10.45 24.03
C ASP A 50 -2.56 10.38 23.01
N PHE A 51 -1.41 10.99 23.35
CA PHE A 51 -0.19 10.89 22.57
C PHE A 51 0.28 9.44 22.41
N GLY A 52 -0.08 8.54 23.33
CA GLY A 52 0.14 7.10 23.22
C GLY A 52 -0.60 6.43 22.06
N LYS A 53 -1.61 7.10 21.48
CA LYS A 53 -2.46 6.63 20.38
C LYS A 53 -2.05 7.18 19.01
N LEU A 54 -0.90 7.85 18.92
CA LEU A 54 -0.33 8.30 17.66
C LEU A 54 0.30 7.12 16.91
N GLY A 55 -0.10 6.97 15.65
CA GLY A 55 0.51 6.04 14.72
C GLY A 55 1.61 6.68 13.89
N ILE A 56 2.39 5.83 13.25
CA ILE A 56 3.37 6.20 12.23
C ILE A 56 3.10 5.40 10.97
N GLY A 57 3.38 5.99 9.81
CA GLY A 57 3.17 5.35 8.53
C GLY A 57 4.08 5.88 7.45
N GLY A 58 4.08 5.15 6.34
CA GLY A 58 4.78 5.50 5.13
C GLY A 58 3.83 5.43 3.94
N ARG A 59 4.18 6.17 2.89
CA ARG A 59 3.49 6.15 1.61
C ARG A 59 4.47 6.15 0.47
N VAL A 60 4.04 5.57 -0.62
CA VAL A 60 4.76 5.55 -1.88
C VAL A 60 3.75 5.65 -3.01
N GLY A 61 4.11 6.34 -4.08
CA GLY A 61 3.20 6.55 -5.20
C GLY A 61 3.93 6.85 -6.49
N ALA A 62 3.19 6.93 -7.57
CA ALA A 62 3.72 7.25 -8.89
C ALA A 62 2.77 8.19 -9.62
N PHE A 63 3.32 9.29 -10.12
CA PHE A 63 2.58 10.27 -10.90
C PHE A 63 2.30 9.73 -12.30
N VAL A 64 1.03 9.68 -12.69
CA VAL A 64 0.60 9.34 -14.05
C VAL A 64 0.52 10.60 -14.90
N THR A 65 0.02 11.68 -14.29
CA THR A 65 -0.04 13.01 -14.90
C THR A 65 0.43 14.04 -13.86
N PRO A 66 0.72 15.30 -14.25
CA PRO A 66 1.05 16.36 -13.28
C PRO A 66 -0.05 16.64 -12.23
N SER A 67 -1.27 16.12 -12.44
CA SER A 67 -2.42 16.30 -11.54
C SER A 67 -2.95 14.99 -10.96
N MET A 68 -2.45 13.83 -11.35
CA MET A 68 -2.98 12.53 -10.92
C MET A 68 -1.86 11.56 -10.61
N TRP A 69 -2.00 10.83 -9.51
CA TRP A 69 -1.05 9.78 -9.10
C TRP A 69 -1.77 8.62 -8.42
N PHE A 70 -1.12 7.46 -8.44
CA PHE A 70 -1.50 6.35 -7.58
C PHE A 70 -0.65 6.38 -6.32
N GLU A 71 -1.23 6.02 -5.18
CA GLU A 71 -0.56 6.02 -3.87
C GLU A 71 -0.92 4.76 -3.11
N ALA A 72 0.10 4.07 -2.59
CA ALA A 72 -0.04 3.04 -1.59
C ALA A 72 0.50 3.57 -0.25
N GLU A 73 -0.25 3.38 0.83
CA GLU A 73 0.18 3.72 2.17
C GLU A 73 0.02 2.54 3.12
N GLY A 74 0.83 2.54 4.18
CA GLY A 74 0.70 1.63 5.29
C GLY A 74 1.04 2.35 6.59
N SER A 75 0.27 2.10 7.64
CA SER A 75 0.54 2.67 8.95
C SER A 75 0.34 1.67 10.07
N TYR A 76 0.86 2.04 11.23
CA TYR A 76 0.74 1.30 12.47
C TYR A 76 0.40 2.26 13.60
N THR A 77 -0.66 1.95 14.33
CA THR A 77 -1.13 2.68 15.50
C THR A 77 -1.35 1.68 16.64
N ALA A 78 -0.73 1.93 17.79
CA ALA A 78 -1.14 1.29 19.04
C ALA A 78 -2.24 2.15 19.69
N ALA A 79 -3.28 1.55 20.22
CA ALA A 79 -4.36 2.21 20.94
C ALA A 79 -4.79 1.38 22.16
N ASP A 80 -5.71 1.89 22.96
CA ASP A 80 -6.27 1.19 24.13
C ASP A 80 -7.74 0.84 23.90
N TYR A 81 -8.19 -0.32 24.40
CA TYR A 81 -9.63 -0.63 24.41
C TYR A 81 -10.40 0.31 25.34
N ALA A 82 -11.67 0.62 25.02
CA ALA A 82 -12.55 1.44 25.86
C ALA A 82 -12.80 0.84 27.25
N ASN A 83 -12.59 -0.46 27.40
CA ASN A 83 -12.59 -1.14 28.69
C ASN A 83 -11.15 -1.54 29.04
N SER A 84 -10.60 -0.91 30.08
CA SER A 84 -9.21 -1.05 30.57
C SER A 84 -8.83 -2.48 30.97
N THR A 85 -9.80 -3.39 31.07
CA THR A 85 -9.59 -4.82 31.35
C THR A 85 -9.02 -5.58 30.14
N PHE A 86 -9.14 -5.05 28.91
CA PHE A 86 -8.77 -5.75 27.67
C PHE A 86 -7.40 -5.35 27.09
N GLY A 87 -6.66 -4.47 27.75
CA GLY A 87 -5.30 -4.08 27.36
C GLY A 87 -5.24 -3.21 26.09
N LYS A 88 -4.11 -3.28 25.38
CA LYS A 88 -3.84 -2.50 24.17
C LYS A 88 -4.37 -3.19 22.90
N VAL A 89 -4.64 -2.41 21.87
CA VAL A 89 -5.02 -2.83 20.53
C VAL A 89 -4.04 -2.26 19.49
N LYS A 90 -3.67 -3.06 18.51
CA LYS A 90 -2.82 -2.69 17.38
C LYS A 90 -3.69 -2.55 16.14
N TYR A 91 -3.66 -1.37 15.55
CA TYR A 91 -4.32 -1.03 14.30
C TYR A 91 -3.30 -0.86 13.19
N GLY A 92 -3.48 -1.54 12.06
CA GLY A 92 -2.56 -1.46 10.92
C GLY A 92 -3.29 -1.47 9.58
N PRO A 93 -3.64 -0.30 9.03
CA PRO A 93 -4.22 -0.19 7.70
C PRO A 93 -3.15 -0.18 6.61
N ILE A 94 -3.50 -0.77 5.46
CA ILE A 94 -2.80 -0.59 4.19
C ILE A 94 -3.84 -0.17 3.17
N SER A 95 -3.59 0.90 2.43
CA SER A 95 -4.51 1.34 1.38
C SER A 95 -3.78 1.60 0.07
N ALA A 96 -4.55 1.48 -1.02
CA ALA A 96 -4.12 1.83 -2.36
C ALA A 96 -5.19 2.74 -2.98
N LYS A 97 -4.77 3.91 -3.45
CA LYS A 97 -5.63 5.03 -3.83
C LYS A 97 -5.25 5.62 -5.17
N VAL A 98 -6.25 6.17 -5.85
CA VAL A 98 -6.05 7.13 -6.93
C VAL A 98 -6.25 8.53 -6.34
N MET A 99 -5.36 9.44 -6.70
CA MET A 99 -5.29 10.78 -6.13
C MET A 99 -5.31 11.83 -7.22
N TRP A 100 -5.97 12.95 -6.97
CA TRP A 100 -6.06 14.09 -7.88
C TRP A 100 -5.77 15.40 -7.17
N LYS A 101 -4.98 16.25 -7.83
CA LYS A 101 -4.69 17.61 -7.42
C LYS A 101 -5.72 18.56 -8.01
N VAL A 102 -6.31 19.41 -7.19
CA VAL A 102 -7.12 20.53 -7.66
C VAL A 102 -6.17 21.61 -8.19
N PRO A 103 -6.31 22.05 -9.46
CA PRO A 103 -5.48 23.11 -10.01
C PRO A 103 -5.56 24.37 -9.14
N SER A 104 -4.40 24.87 -8.74
CA SER A 104 -4.29 26.04 -7.86
C SER A 104 -3.03 26.82 -8.19
N THR A 105 -3.12 28.15 -8.15
CA THR A 105 -1.96 29.05 -8.24
C THR A 105 -1.33 29.30 -6.87
N SER A 106 -1.89 28.72 -5.81
CA SER A 106 -1.37 28.83 -4.44
C SER A 106 -0.17 27.91 -4.22
N PRO A 107 0.80 28.29 -3.37
CA PRO A 107 1.85 27.39 -2.90
C PRO A 107 1.32 26.20 -2.08
N ALA A 108 0.06 26.26 -1.65
CA ALA A 108 -0.68 25.14 -1.11
C ALA A 108 -1.57 24.52 -2.20
N SER A 109 -1.37 23.22 -2.49
CA SER A 109 -2.24 22.47 -3.38
C SER A 109 -3.24 21.64 -2.57
N LEU A 110 -4.52 21.77 -2.91
CA LEU A 110 -5.57 20.87 -2.45
C LEU A 110 -5.54 19.60 -3.31
N HIS A 111 -5.74 18.45 -2.68
CA HIS A 111 -5.94 17.18 -3.36
C HIS A 111 -7.01 16.34 -2.68
N PHE A 112 -7.50 15.37 -3.42
CA PHE A 112 -8.44 14.36 -2.92
C PHE A 112 -8.14 13.02 -3.58
N GLY A 113 -8.62 11.95 -2.97
CA GLY A 113 -8.46 10.61 -3.51
C GLY A 113 -9.48 9.63 -2.98
N VAL A 114 -9.53 8.49 -3.65
CA VAL A 114 -10.38 7.36 -3.28
C VAL A 114 -9.65 6.07 -3.58
N GLY A 115 -9.84 5.07 -2.72
CA GLY A 115 -9.17 3.79 -2.88
C GLY A 115 -9.76 2.68 -2.03
N GLY A 116 -9.09 1.54 -2.07
CA GLY A 116 -9.38 0.41 -1.20
C GLY A 116 -8.46 0.43 0.02
N VAL A 117 -9.00 0.05 1.18
CA VAL A 117 -8.23 -0.10 2.42
C VAL A 117 -8.39 -1.51 2.96
N LEU A 118 -7.31 -2.05 3.49
CA LEU A 118 -7.25 -3.30 4.21
C LEU A 118 -6.76 -2.98 5.62
N THR A 119 -7.69 -3.01 6.58
CA THR A 119 -7.39 -2.72 7.98
C THR A 119 -7.04 -4.00 8.73
N SER A 120 -6.32 -3.86 9.85
CA SER A 120 -6.15 -4.96 10.79
C SER A 120 -6.25 -4.47 12.22
N VAL A 121 -6.95 -5.21 13.06
CA VAL A 121 -7.11 -4.91 14.48
C VAL A 121 -6.70 -6.14 15.30
N ARG A 122 -5.74 -6.00 16.23
CA ARG A 122 -5.25 -7.10 17.09
C ARG A 122 -5.13 -6.67 18.55
N PRO A 123 -5.59 -7.45 19.54
CA PRO A 123 -5.23 -7.22 20.95
C PRO A 123 -3.73 -7.47 21.21
N ASP A 124 -3.14 -6.79 22.18
CA ASP A 124 -1.69 -6.78 22.49
C ASP A 124 -1.23 -7.84 23.51
N GLU A 125 -2.12 -8.67 24.06
CA GLU A 125 -1.73 -9.62 25.13
C GLU A 125 -1.95 -11.11 24.80
N ASP A 126 -0.94 -11.92 25.19
CA ASP A 126 -0.88 -13.38 25.11
C ASP A 126 -1.93 -14.14 25.95
N ASN A 127 -2.81 -13.46 26.70
CA ASN A 127 -3.50 -14.10 27.83
C ASN A 127 -5.01 -13.87 27.99
N GLN A 128 -5.77 -13.60 26.91
CA GLN A 128 -7.24 -13.69 26.97
C GLN A 128 -7.85 -14.43 25.76
N PRO A 129 -8.74 -15.42 25.97
CA PRO A 129 -9.42 -16.15 24.90
C PRO A 129 -10.60 -15.32 24.39
N VAL A 130 -10.33 -14.19 23.74
CA VAL A 130 -11.37 -13.56 22.91
C VAL A 130 -11.42 -14.33 21.60
N ARG A 131 -12.50 -15.09 21.39
CA ARG A 131 -12.89 -15.61 20.07
C ARG A 131 -12.84 -14.43 19.07
N GLY A 132 -11.99 -14.52 18.04
CA GLY A 132 -11.82 -13.45 17.05
C GLY A 132 -10.40 -12.90 16.91
N LYS A 133 -9.37 -13.76 16.89
CA LYS A 133 -7.98 -13.35 16.63
C LYS A 133 -7.88 -12.60 15.28
N GLY A 134 -7.40 -11.35 15.37
CA GLY A 134 -6.79 -10.57 14.29
C GLY A 134 -7.59 -10.45 13.00
N THR A 135 -8.79 -9.89 13.06
CA THR A 135 -9.59 -9.62 11.86
C THR A 135 -8.90 -8.59 10.97
N TYR A 136 -8.86 -8.90 9.66
CA TYR A 136 -8.59 -7.92 8.64
C TYR A 136 -9.88 -7.65 7.87
N ASN A 137 -10.17 -6.38 7.65
CA ASN A 137 -11.39 -5.98 6.96
C ASN A 137 -11.00 -5.19 5.72
N TYR A 138 -11.69 -5.48 4.63
CA TYR A 138 -11.58 -4.68 3.41
C TYR A 138 -12.60 -3.56 3.45
N GLY A 139 -12.25 -2.41 2.91
CA GLY A 139 -13.10 -1.25 2.90
C GLY A 139 -12.77 -0.32 1.74
N ILE A 140 -13.49 0.79 1.72
CA ILE A 140 -13.24 1.92 0.83
C ILE A 140 -12.68 3.06 1.68
N GLU A 141 -11.69 3.75 1.15
CA GLU A 141 -11.06 4.91 1.78
C GLU A 141 -11.27 6.14 0.91
N GLY A 142 -11.69 7.24 1.55
CA GLY A 142 -11.65 8.58 0.98
C GLY A 142 -10.54 9.41 1.62
N ASP A 143 -9.90 10.26 0.84
CA ASP A 143 -8.80 11.13 1.26
C ASP A 143 -9.06 12.56 0.75
N VAL A 144 -8.86 13.55 1.62
CA VAL A 144 -8.76 14.97 1.23
C VAL A 144 -7.65 15.63 2.02
N GLY A 145 -6.82 16.43 1.35
CA GLY A 145 -5.68 17.02 2.01
C GLY A 145 -5.08 18.23 1.32
N PHE A 146 -4.13 18.82 2.02
CA PHE A 146 -3.34 19.94 1.54
C PHE A 146 -1.87 19.59 1.55
N ARG A 147 -1.17 20.13 0.57
CA ARG A 147 0.26 19.93 0.37
C ARG A 147 0.94 21.28 0.19
N PHE A 148 2.05 21.45 0.89
CA PHE A 148 2.82 22.69 0.96
C PHE A 148 4.27 22.40 0.55
N GLY A 149 4.76 23.12 -0.45
CA GLY A 149 6.15 22.99 -0.87
C GLY A 149 7.13 23.50 0.20
N LEU A 150 8.18 22.73 0.47
CA LEU A 150 9.27 23.03 1.40
C LEU A 150 10.62 22.71 0.76
N GLY A 151 11.03 23.48 -0.26
CA GLY A 151 12.40 23.46 -0.77
C GLY A 151 12.98 22.08 -1.11
N GLY A 152 12.27 21.29 -1.92
CA GLY A 152 12.65 19.94 -2.33
C GLY A 152 11.93 18.84 -1.55
N LEU A 153 11.34 19.15 -0.40
CA LEU A 153 10.36 18.32 0.28
C LEU A 153 8.97 18.96 0.14
N ASN A 154 7.94 18.20 0.48
CA ASN A 154 6.60 18.70 0.64
C ASN A 154 6.08 18.28 2.00
N PHE A 155 5.43 19.22 2.69
CA PHE A 155 4.64 18.90 3.86
C PHE A 155 3.20 18.64 3.44
N ARG A 156 2.63 17.53 3.89
CA ARG A 156 1.28 17.10 3.53
C ARG A 156 0.47 16.85 4.80
N VAL A 157 -0.78 17.29 4.77
CA VAL A 157 -1.78 17.05 5.81
C VAL A 157 -3.04 16.51 5.15
N ASP A 158 -3.51 15.36 5.62
CA ASP A 158 -4.66 14.65 5.08
C ASP A 158 -5.69 14.35 6.16
N GLY A 159 -6.97 14.45 5.79
CA GLY A 159 -8.09 13.83 6.48
C GLY A 159 -8.58 12.65 5.67
N LEU A 160 -8.74 11.49 6.30
CA LEU A 160 -9.16 10.25 5.65
C LEU A 160 -10.36 9.63 6.37
N ALA A 161 -11.16 8.92 5.60
CA ALA A 161 -12.32 8.18 6.08
C ALA A 161 -12.29 6.75 5.53
N ASP A 162 -12.12 5.78 6.43
CA ASP A 162 -12.06 4.36 6.11
C ASP A 162 -13.43 3.74 6.42
N TYR A 163 -14.21 3.39 5.40
CA TYR A 163 -15.47 2.67 5.56
C TYR A 163 -15.27 1.18 5.33
N MET A 164 -15.54 0.38 6.35
CA MET A 164 -15.56 -1.09 6.26
C MET A 164 -17.00 -1.58 6.32
N PRO A 165 -17.42 -2.53 5.47
CA PRO A 165 -18.79 -3.03 5.43
C PRO A 165 -19.04 -4.15 6.47
N ASP A 166 -18.00 -4.89 6.88
CA ASP A 166 -18.13 -5.98 7.85
C ASP A 166 -16.93 -6.06 8.81
N PRO A 167 -17.14 -5.82 10.12
CA PRO A 167 -18.29 -5.12 10.68
C PRO A 167 -18.41 -3.71 10.07
N ALA A 168 -19.64 -3.22 9.93
CA ALA A 168 -19.90 -1.87 9.46
C ALA A 168 -19.26 -0.85 10.40
N ALA A 169 -18.25 -0.12 9.93
CA ALA A 169 -17.51 0.84 10.74
C ALA A 169 -16.92 1.96 9.88
N LEU A 170 -16.91 3.19 10.42
CA LEU A 170 -16.27 4.34 9.80
C LEU A 170 -15.15 4.88 10.69
N ASN A 171 -13.90 4.59 10.33
CA ASN A 171 -12.75 5.17 11.03
C ASN A 171 -12.36 6.50 10.36
N LEU A 172 -12.06 7.52 11.17
CA LEU A 172 -11.54 8.79 10.67
C LEU A 172 -10.06 8.90 11.02
N ARG A 173 -9.23 9.23 10.04
CA ARG A 173 -7.79 9.40 10.24
C ARG A 173 -7.37 10.82 9.91
N ALA A 174 -6.47 11.37 10.70
CA ALA A 174 -5.76 12.59 10.39
C ALA A 174 -4.27 12.24 10.25
N GLN A 175 -3.66 12.64 9.14
CA GLN A 175 -2.25 12.37 8.88
C GLN A 175 -1.51 13.69 8.61
N ALA A 176 -0.28 13.77 9.08
CA ALA A 176 0.62 14.87 8.76
C ALA A 176 2.04 14.34 8.57
N GLY A 177 2.70 14.74 7.49
CA GLY A 177 3.96 14.13 7.10
C GLY A 177 4.77 14.92 6.09
N LEU A 178 5.93 14.36 5.79
CA LEU A 178 6.83 14.87 4.75
C LEU A 178 6.87 13.86 3.60
N GLU A 179 6.89 14.38 2.39
CA GLU A 179 7.03 13.60 1.17
C GLU A 179 8.06 14.23 0.24
N PHE A 180 8.68 13.38 -0.55
CA PHE A 180 9.73 13.69 -1.50
C PHE A 180 9.38 13.06 -2.83
N TRP A 181 9.62 13.78 -3.94
CA TRP A 181 9.33 13.30 -5.29
C TRP A 181 10.60 13.25 -6.13
N PRO A 182 11.33 12.12 -6.11
CA PRO A 182 12.45 11.97 -7.02
C PRO A 182 11.95 11.69 -8.44
N ASN A 183 12.51 12.40 -9.41
CA ASN A 183 12.47 11.96 -10.79
C ASN A 183 13.53 10.87 -10.97
N ILE A 184 13.08 9.62 -11.07
CA ILE A 184 13.98 8.46 -11.19
C ILE A 184 14.77 8.48 -12.50
N ALA A 185 14.17 8.94 -13.61
CA ALA A 185 14.86 9.04 -14.90
C ALA A 185 16.10 9.96 -14.82
N SER A 186 16.00 11.03 -14.04
CA SER A 186 17.10 11.99 -13.83
C SER A 186 18.30 11.39 -13.07
N TRP A 187 18.07 10.38 -12.22
CA TRP A 187 19.12 9.72 -11.43
C TRP A 187 19.90 8.70 -12.23
N PHE A 188 19.29 8.12 -13.27
CA PHE A 188 19.91 7.10 -14.11
C PHE A 188 20.41 7.64 -15.47
N GLY A 189 20.46 8.97 -15.63
CA GLY A 189 21.07 9.62 -16.79
C GLY A 189 20.20 9.64 -18.05
N GLU A 190 18.90 9.33 -17.93
CA GLU A 190 17.94 9.47 -19.04
C GLU A 190 17.49 10.94 -19.13
N THR A 191 18.42 11.83 -19.48
CA THR A 191 18.11 13.22 -19.80
C THR A 191 17.45 13.28 -21.17
N GLY A 192 16.11 13.32 -21.22
CA GLY A 192 15.30 13.98 -22.26
C GLY A 192 15.82 13.90 -23.70
N GLY A 193 16.37 12.76 -24.10
CA GLY A 193 16.95 12.57 -25.41
C GLY A 193 15.87 12.07 -26.33
N MET A 194 15.40 12.92 -27.24
CA MET A 194 14.89 12.44 -28.52
C MET A 194 16.01 11.59 -29.15
N VAL A 195 15.95 10.26 -29.01
CA VAL A 195 16.86 9.35 -29.71
C VAL A 195 16.03 8.41 -30.57
N SER A 196 16.14 8.70 -31.87
CA SER A 196 15.84 7.90 -33.06
C SER A 196 15.07 6.59 -32.89
N SER A 197 13.86 6.59 -33.47
CA SER A 197 13.37 5.58 -34.41
C SER A 197 14.06 4.20 -34.32
N MET A 198 13.71 3.41 -33.31
CA MET A 198 13.87 1.96 -33.35
C MET A 198 12.70 1.33 -32.61
N SER A 199 11.72 0.92 -33.41
CA SER A 199 10.56 0.10 -33.08
C SER A 199 10.78 -0.82 -31.87
N ALA A 200 10.07 -0.57 -30.76
CA ALA A 200 10.06 -1.46 -29.60
C ALA A 200 8.65 -2.13 -29.46
N PRO A 201 8.50 -3.37 -29.97
CA PRO A 201 7.22 -4.10 -29.99
C PRO A 201 6.90 -4.90 -28.72
N TRP A 202 7.62 -4.68 -27.60
CA TRP A 202 7.44 -5.40 -26.33
C TRP A 202 6.54 -4.65 -25.32
N ALA A 203 5.95 -3.52 -25.71
CA ALA A 203 5.02 -2.75 -24.87
C ALA A 203 3.73 -3.55 -24.56
N PRO A 204 3.13 -3.43 -23.35
CA PRO A 204 1.82 -4.00 -23.06
C PRO A 204 0.77 -3.51 -24.07
N VAL A 205 -0.28 -4.30 -24.30
CA VAL A 205 -1.35 -3.96 -25.26
C VAL A 205 -2.05 -2.66 -24.80
N MET A 206 -1.63 -1.55 -25.37
CA MET A 206 -2.21 -0.22 -25.17
C MET A 206 -3.42 -0.09 -26.10
N TRP A 207 -4.63 0.11 -25.54
CA TRP A 207 -5.86 0.28 -26.33
C TRP A 207 -6.01 1.66 -26.97
N TRP A 208 -5.04 2.54 -26.73
CA TRP A 208 -5.01 3.90 -27.25
C TRP A 208 -3.55 4.22 -27.61
N ASP A 209 -3.32 4.33 -28.91
CA ASP A 209 -2.09 4.79 -29.60
C ASP A 209 -0.92 3.82 -29.78
N VAL A 210 -0.31 3.88 -30.98
CA VAL A 210 0.84 3.06 -31.41
C VAL A 210 2.12 3.65 -30.80
N LEU A 211 2.30 3.46 -29.49
CA LEU A 211 3.53 3.80 -28.78
C LEU A 211 4.53 2.64 -28.87
N GLU A 212 5.78 2.94 -29.21
CA GLU A 212 6.89 1.97 -29.28
C GLU A 212 7.38 1.51 -27.89
N GLY A 213 6.70 1.85 -26.79
CA GLY A 213 7.12 1.55 -25.42
C GLY A 213 6.31 2.34 -24.40
N PRO A 214 6.15 1.84 -23.15
CA PRO A 214 5.54 2.64 -22.10
C PRO A 214 6.48 3.79 -21.69
N LEU A 215 6.03 5.02 -21.91
CA LEU A 215 6.69 6.24 -21.44
C LEU A 215 6.50 6.41 -19.91
N PRO A 216 7.30 7.27 -19.24
CA PRO A 216 7.09 7.62 -17.85
C PRO A 216 5.65 8.08 -17.58
N GLY A 217 5.01 7.49 -16.57
CA GLY A 217 3.61 7.69 -16.21
C GLY A 217 2.63 6.77 -16.94
N THR A 218 3.08 5.93 -17.88
CA THR A 218 2.22 4.92 -18.51
C THR A 218 1.71 3.92 -17.47
N ILE A 219 0.44 3.55 -17.60
CA ILE A 219 -0.22 2.58 -16.73
C ILE A 219 -0.18 1.21 -17.39
N GLU A 220 0.26 0.19 -16.64
CA GLU A 220 0.05 -1.22 -16.97
C GLU A 220 -1.12 -1.78 -16.15
N LEU A 221 -1.99 -2.53 -16.82
CA LEU A 221 -3.02 -3.34 -16.18
C LEU A 221 -2.84 -4.78 -16.61
N GLY A 222 -2.80 -5.69 -15.64
CA GLY A 222 -2.63 -7.11 -15.90
C GLY A 222 -3.54 -7.98 -15.03
N ALA A 223 -3.85 -9.16 -15.54
CA ALA A 223 -4.43 -10.25 -14.76
C ALA A 223 -3.46 -11.44 -14.82
N PHE A 224 -3.40 -12.21 -13.74
CA PHE A 224 -2.50 -13.37 -13.65
C PHE A 224 -3.15 -14.51 -12.90
N ALA A 225 -2.68 -15.72 -13.20
CA ALA A 225 -2.88 -16.89 -12.36
C ALA A 225 -1.60 -17.13 -11.55
N GLN A 226 -1.74 -17.49 -10.29
CA GLN A 226 -0.64 -17.71 -9.36
C GLN A 226 -0.74 -19.11 -8.76
N VAL A 227 0.38 -19.82 -8.71
CA VAL A 227 0.52 -21.01 -7.88
C VAL A 227 1.41 -20.63 -6.70
N THR A 228 0.96 -20.92 -5.49
CA THR A 228 1.73 -20.65 -4.26
C THR A 228 2.17 -21.96 -3.64
N HIS A 229 3.47 -22.05 -3.35
CA HIS A 229 4.01 -23.11 -2.50
C HIS A 229 4.14 -22.59 -1.06
N PHE A 230 3.52 -23.30 -0.13
CA PHE A 230 3.52 -22.98 1.29
C PHE A 230 4.63 -23.75 2.00
N GLY A 231 5.53 -23.04 2.69
CA GLY A 231 6.57 -23.70 3.47
C GLY A 231 6.00 -24.45 4.67
N ASP A 232 6.83 -25.31 5.28
CA ASP A 232 6.45 -26.19 6.40
C ASP A 232 5.96 -25.47 7.66
N ASN A 233 6.11 -24.14 7.74
CA ASN A 233 5.64 -23.30 8.86
C ASN A 233 4.39 -22.49 8.49
N ALA A 234 3.84 -22.66 7.30
CA ALA A 234 2.62 -22.00 6.89
C ALA A 234 1.39 -22.55 7.65
N GLY A 235 0.35 -21.71 7.72
CA GLY A 235 -0.89 -22.03 8.40
C GLY A 235 -0.96 -21.54 9.84
N ALA A 236 -1.67 -22.28 10.69
CA ALA A 236 -1.89 -21.92 12.09
C ALA A 236 -1.45 -23.05 13.02
N GLU A 237 -0.63 -22.68 14.02
CA GLU A 237 -0.26 -23.59 15.11
C GLU A 237 -1.44 -23.90 16.04
N ARG A 238 -1.29 -25.01 16.76
CA ARG A 238 -2.21 -25.43 17.83
C ARG A 238 -2.25 -24.35 18.92
N GLY A 239 -3.44 -24.05 19.44
CA GLY A 239 -3.59 -23.05 20.50
C GLY A 239 -4.94 -23.08 21.20
N PRO A 240 -5.20 -22.12 22.10
CA PRO A 240 -6.49 -22.02 22.77
C PRO A 240 -7.62 -21.86 21.75
N GLY A 241 -8.57 -22.81 21.71
CA GLY A 241 -9.64 -22.88 20.70
C GLY A 241 -9.26 -23.53 19.36
N ARG A 242 -8.01 -23.98 19.19
CA ARG A 242 -7.51 -24.73 18.03
C ARG A 242 -6.80 -26.01 18.50
N PRO A 243 -7.53 -27.13 18.64
CA PRO A 243 -6.98 -28.36 19.24
C PRO A 243 -5.92 -29.04 18.37
N SER A 244 -5.87 -28.70 17.09
CA SER A 244 -4.94 -29.26 16.10
C SER A 244 -4.34 -28.16 15.21
N ARG A 245 -3.25 -28.51 14.53
CA ARG A 245 -2.60 -27.65 13.54
C ARG A 245 -3.47 -27.54 12.29
N ILE A 246 -3.46 -26.38 11.63
CA ILE A 246 -4.04 -26.17 10.31
C ILE A 246 -2.89 -25.87 9.36
N THR A 247 -2.66 -26.74 8.38
CA THR A 247 -1.59 -26.58 7.39
C THR A 247 -2.21 -26.50 6.00
N PRO A 248 -1.76 -25.57 5.13
CA PRO A 248 -2.15 -25.56 3.73
C PRO A 248 -1.57 -26.78 3.01
N GLU A 249 -2.36 -27.44 2.18
CA GLU A 249 -1.89 -28.54 1.34
C GLU A 249 -1.20 -27.98 0.08
N ASN A 250 0.03 -28.41 -0.16
CA ASN A 250 0.78 -28.06 -1.36
C ASN A 250 0.34 -28.93 -2.55
N ASP A 251 -0.85 -28.66 -3.07
CA ASP A 251 -1.30 -29.21 -4.35
C ASP A 251 -1.09 -28.19 -5.47
N PHE A 252 -0.20 -28.50 -6.40
CA PHE A 252 0.17 -27.65 -7.54
C PHE A 252 -1.04 -27.27 -8.41
N PHE A 253 -2.04 -28.15 -8.51
CA PHE A 253 -3.26 -27.88 -9.28
C PHE A 253 -4.46 -27.50 -8.40
N GLY A 254 -4.44 -27.86 -7.13
CA GLY A 254 -5.50 -27.55 -6.15
C GLY A 254 -5.46 -26.12 -5.60
N SER A 255 -4.37 -25.39 -5.80
CA SER A 255 -4.13 -24.05 -5.21
C SER A 255 -3.82 -22.97 -6.24
N ILE A 256 -4.53 -22.96 -7.37
CA ILE A 256 -4.41 -21.89 -8.36
C ILE A 256 -5.22 -20.67 -7.89
N GLY A 257 -4.52 -19.57 -7.63
CA GLY A 257 -5.10 -18.27 -7.39
C GLY A 257 -5.19 -17.43 -8.63
N PHE A 258 -6.01 -16.40 -8.55
CA PHE A 258 -6.13 -15.39 -9.59
C PHE A 258 -5.93 -14.02 -8.97
N GLY A 259 -5.30 -13.14 -9.72
CA GLY A 259 -4.98 -11.81 -9.26
C GLY A 259 -4.98 -10.80 -10.38
N GLY A 260 -4.91 -9.54 -9.97
CA GLY A 260 -4.75 -8.38 -10.83
C GLY A 260 -3.55 -7.58 -10.40
N ARG A 261 -2.95 -6.87 -11.35
CA ARG A 261 -1.84 -5.95 -11.12
C ARG A 261 -2.07 -4.63 -11.81
N LEU A 262 -1.56 -3.58 -11.17
CA LEU A 262 -1.51 -2.22 -11.67
C LEU A 262 -0.07 -1.74 -11.56
N GLY A 263 0.50 -1.33 -12.68
CA GLY A 263 1.85 -0.78 -12.76
C GLY A 263 1.85 0.66 -13.25
N VAL A 264 2.82 1.44 -12.78
CA VAL A 264 3.13 2.76 -13.34
C VAL A 264 4.61 2.82 -13.69
N PHE A 265 4.91 3.03 -14.96
CA PHE A 265 6.28 3.20 -15.43
C PHE A 265 6.87 4.51 -14.92
N LEU A 266 8.04 4.43 -14.31
CA LEU A 266 8.76 5.57 -13.72
C LEU A 266 9.83 6.12 -14.68
N THR A 267 10.33 5.27 -15.57
CA THR A 267 11.27 5.64 -16.64
C THR A 267 10.85 4.97 -17.95
N ASP A 268 11.42 5.42 -19.07
CA ASP A 268 11.28 4.74 -20.36
C ASP A 268 12.34 3.66 -20.49
N PRO A 269 12.01 2.36 -20.50
CA PRO A 269 10.85 1.65 -19.94
C PRO A 269 11.24 0.79 -18.74
N ARG A 270 12.35 1.17 -18.08
CA ARG A 270 13.13 0.24 -17.26
C ARG A 270 12.57 0.07 -15.87
N PHE A 271 12.07 1.13 -15.26
CA PHE A 271 11.55 1.09 -13.90
C PHE A 271 10.04 1.20 -13.88
N GLU A 272 9.42 0.38 -13.05
CA GLU A 272 7.97 0.35 -12.85
C GLU A 272 7.67 0.17 -11.35
N LEU A 273 6.76 0.99 -10.82
CA LEU A 273 6.13 0.72 -9.53
C LEU A 273 4.88 -0.12 -9.77
N GLU A 274 4.88 -1.36 -9.31
CA GLU A 274 3.79 -2.32 -9.49
C GLU A 274 3.13 -2.64 -8.14
N GLY A 275 1.81 -2.59 -8.10
CA GLY A 275 1.00 -3.14 -7.02
C GLY A 275 0.13 -4.29 -7.54
N ASP A 276 0.13 -5.42 -6.87
CA ASP A 276 -0.67 -6.59 -7.23
C ASP A 276 -1.40 -7.18 -6.02
N GLY A 277 -2.54 -7.81 -6.31
CA GLY A 277 -3.29 -8.56 -5.33
C GLY A 277 -3.84 -9.85 -5.93
N ALA A 278 -3.77 -10.93 -5.16
CA ALA A 278 -4.30 -12.22 -5.56
C ALA A 278 -5.18 -12.82 -4.47
N TYR A 279 -6.10 -13.69 -4.89
CA TYR A 279 -6.94 -14.51 -4.02
C TYR A 279 -6.89 -15.97 -4.46
N MET A 280 -6.89 -16.88 -3.50
CA MET A 280 -7.04 -18.32 -3.71
C MET A 280 -7.71 -18.99 -2.52
N GLU A 281 -8.37 -20.10 -2.79
CA GLU A 281 -8.82 -21.05 -1.78
C GLU A 281 -7.84 -22.21 -1.80
N VAL A 282 -7.27 -22.51 -0.63
CA VAL A 282 -6.19 -23.49 -0.49
C VAL A 282 -6.73 -24.66 0.33
N PRO A 283 -6.71 -25.88 -0.22
CA PRO A 283 -7.09 -27.07 0.53
C PRO A 283 -6.26 -27.22 1.80
N ARG A 284 -6.87 -27.80 2.84
CA ARG A 284 -6.16 -28.16 4.07
C ARG A 284 -5.59 -29.56 3.96
N GLU A 285 -4.41 -29.76 4.53
CA GLU A 285 -3.92 -31.12 4.76
C GLU A 285 -4.94 -31.92 5.60
N ARG A 286 -5.21 -33.17 5.17
CA ARG A 286 -6.13 -34.08 5.85
C ARG A 286 -5.37 -35.21 6.54
N GLY A 287 -5.64 -35.45 7.83
CA GLY A 287 -4.96 -36.50 8.58
C GLY A 287 -5.32 -36.54 10.07
N THR A 288 -4.86 -37.59 10.76
CA THR A 288 -5.03 -37.73 12.21
C THR A 288 -4.29 -36.62 12.94
N GLY A 289 -5.01 -35.82 13.74
CA GLY A 289 -4.42 -34.71 14.50
C GLY A 289 -4.42 -33.36 13.76
N LEU A 290 -5.09 -33.26 12.60
CA LEU A 290 -5.35 -32.00 11.88
C LEU A 290 -6.80 -31.55 12.07
N THR A 291 -7.05 -30.24 12.03
CA THR A 291 -8.43 -29.73 12.16
C THR A 291 -9.15 -29.79 10.82
N THR A 292 -10.27 -30.50 10.77
CA THR A 292 -11.17 -30.52 9.60
C THR A 292 -11.98 -29.23 9.50
N GLY A 293 -12.13 -28.67 8.30
CA GLY A 293 -12.97 -27.51 8.04
C GLY A 293 -12.85 -27.07 6.58
N ASP A 294 -13.49 -25.95 6.24
CA ASP A 294 -13.51 -25.37 4.89
C ASP A 294 -12.11 -25.00 4.38
N ASP A 295 -11.93 -24.81 3.09
CA ASP A 295 -10.61 -24.43 2.56
C ASP A 295 -10.10 -23.09 3.14
N ILE A 296 -8.78 -22.96 3.21
CA ILE A 296 -8.12 -21.76 3.73
C ILE A 296 -8.24 -20.68 2.67
N LYS A 297 -8.88 -19.55 2.99
CA LYS A 297 -8.89 -18.41 2.07
C LYS A 297 -7.60 -17.64 2.24
N TYR A 298 -6.83 -17.55 1.16
CA TYR A 298 -5.55 -16.86 1.12
C TYR A 298 -5.63 -15.68 0.18
N SER A 299 -5.10 -14.54 0.60
CA SER A 299 -4.94 -13.38 -0.26
C SER A 299 -3.59 -12.72 -0.08
N THR A 300 -3.10 -12.10 -1.14
CA THR A 300 -1.87 -11.31 -1.13
C THR A 300 -2.16 -9.89 -1.55
N PHE A 301 -1.35 -8.98 -1.00
CA PHE A 301 -1.16 -7.64 -1.54
C PHE A 301 0.33 -7.38 -1.55
N ALA A 302 0.89 -7.07 -2.71
CA ALA A 302 2.31 -6.76 -2.85
C ALA A 302 2.50 -5.44 -3.58
N LEU A 303 3.61 -4.79 -3.25
CA LEU A 303 4.07 -3.58 -3.90
C LEU A 303 5.56 -3.74 -4.20
N ARG A 304 5.93 -3.60 -5.48
CA ARG A 304 7.26 -3.89 -5.99
C ARG A 304 7.79 -2.75 -6.84
N MET A 305 9.10 -2.52 -6.73
CA MET A 305 9.86 -1.81 -7.74
C MET A 305 10.41 -2.84 -8.71
N ASN A 306 9.96 -2.78 -9.95
CA ASN A 306 10.36 -3.67 -11.03
C ASN A 306 11.43 -3.00 -11.89
N TYR A 307 12.45 -3.78 -12.24
CA TYR A 307 13.41 -3.44 -13.29
C TYR A 307 13.23 -4.38 -14.49
N ASN A 308 13.01 -3.79 -15.65
CA ASN A 308 12.80 -4.48 -16.91
C ASN A 308 14.12 -4.62 -17.70
N PHE A 309 14.58 -5.86 -17.86
CA PHE A 309 15.70 -6.24 -18.72
C PHE A 309 15.19 -6.71 -20.08
N PRO A 310 15.37 -5.92 -21.15
CA PRO A 310 15.07 -6.39 -22.50
C PRO A 310 16.09 -7.47 -22.91
N ILE A 311 15.63 -8.69 -23.19
CA ILE A 311 16.48 -9.81 -23.65
C ILE A 311 16.47 -9.88 -25.18
N THR A 312 15.28 -9.80 -25.79
CA THR A 312 15.11 -9.72 -27.25
C THR A 312 13.95 -8.78 -27.59
N ALA A 313 13.68 -8.57 -28.88
CA ALA A 313 12.62 -7.66 -29.33
C ALA A 313 11.23 -7.96 -28.75
N ASN A 314 10.93 -9.19 -28.34
CA ASN A 314 9.63 -9.61 -27.77
C ASN A 314 9.76 -10.33 -26.42
N THR A 315 10.92 -10.23 -25.77
CA THR A 315 11.17 -10.96 -24.52
C THR A 315 11.83 -10.04 -23.53
N GLN A 316 11.17 -9.88 -22.40
CA GLN A 316 11.66 -9.16 -21.25
C GLN A 316 11.86 -10.10 -20.07
N PHE A 317 12.85 -9.78 -19.25
CA PHE A 317 13.04 -10.37 -17.94
C PHE A 317 12.83 -9.26 -16.91
N ILE A 318 11.89 -9.47 -16.00
CA ILE A 318 11.56 -8.49 -14.97
C ILE A 318 12.13 -8.99 -13.66
N LEU A 319 12.88 -8.12 -12.98
CA LEU A 319 13.32 -8.34 -11.61
C LEU A 319 12.61 -7.33 -10.71
N GLY A 320 11.75 -7.83 -9.83
CA GLY A 320 11.05 -7.04 -8.83
C GLY A 320 11.66 -7.20 -7.45
N ALA A 321 11.65 -6.13 -6.66
CA ALA A 321 11.87 -6.20 -5.22
C ALA A 321 10.86 -5.32 -4.50
N GLY A 322 10.27 -5.83 -3.43
CA GLY A 322 9.16 -5.17 -2.79
C GLY A 322 8.76 -5.74 -1.43
N GLY A 323 7.64 -5.23 -0.94
CA GLY A 323 6.97 -5.73 0.26
C GLY A 323 5.71 -6.48 -0.10
N VAL A 324 5.41 -7.54 0.63
CA VAL A 324 4.17 -8.30 0.51
C VAL A 324 3.49 -8.46 1.86
N ARG A 325 2.17 -8.32 1.85
CA ARG A 325 1.30 -8.77 2.92
C ARG A 325 0.53 -10.00 2.45
N THR A 326 0.62 -11.07 3.22
CA THR A 326 -0.18 -12.28 3.03
C THR A 326 -1.25 -12.35 4.11
N ASN A 327 -2.46 -12.72 3.75
CA ASN A 327 -3.59 -12.85 4.67
C ASN A 327 -4.18 -14.25 4.55
N TYR A 328 -4.59 -14.81 5.69
CA TYR A 328 -5.18 -16.13 5.80
C TYR A 328 -6.47 -16.05 6.61
N ASN A 329 -7.53 -16.66 6.12
CA ASN A 329 -8.76 -16.93 6.85
C ASN A 329 -8.93 -18.45 6.98
N PHE A 330 -8.92 -18.94 8.22
CA PHE A 330 -9.10 -20.35 8.53
C PHE A 330 -10.56 -20.74 8.85
N GLY A 331 -11.54 -19.89 8.56
CA GLY A 331 -12.96 -20.19 8.75
C GLY A 331 -13.49 -19.97 10.18
N GLU A 332 -14.81 -19.81 10.29
CA GLU A 332 -15.51 -19.43 11.53
C GLU A 332 -15.39 -20.47 12.65
N THR A 333 -15.39 -21.76 12.28
CA THR A 333 -15.32 -22.88 13.23
C THR A 333 -13.92 -23.08 13.81
N THR A 334 -12.90 -22.63 13.07
CA THR A 334 -11.47 -22.84 13.40
C THR A 334 -10.78 -21.57 13.91
N GLY A 335 -11.53 -20.46 13.97
CA GLY A 335 -11.32 -19.41 14.95
C GLY A 335 -10.13 -18.51 14.69
N GLY A 336 -9.85 -18.13 13.45
CA GLY A 336 -9.29 -16.80 13.25
C GLY A 336 -8.59 -16.53 11.95
N TYR A 337 -8.20 -15.27 11.86
CA TYR A 337 -7.51 -14.66 10.75
C TYR A 337 -6.05 -14.46 11.16
N THR A 338 -5.15 -14.54 10.20
CA THR A 338 -3.77 -14.10 10.40
C THR A 338 -3.25 -13.40 9.16
N TYR A 339 -2.24 -12.57 9.35
CA TYR A 339 -1.51 -11.95 8.25
C TYR A 339 -0.04 -11.84 8.61
N ASN A 340 0.81 -11.88 7.58
CA ASN A 340 2.25 -11.73 7.70
C ASN A 340 2.75 -10.70 6.69
N TYR A 341 3.77 -9.96 7.11
CA TYR A 341 4.57 -9.09 6.24
C TYR A 341 5.83 -9.82 5.82
N GLY A 342 6.24 -9.63 4.58
CA GLY A 342 7.46 -10.21 4.03
C GLY A 342 8.04 -9.34 2.91
N ALA A 343 9.19 -9.79 2.40
CA ALA A 343 9.76 -9.28 1.16
C ALA A 343 9.21 -10.09 -0.02
N SER A 344 9.08 -9.45 -1.18
CA SER A 344 8.70 -10.09 -2.44
C SER A 344 9.66 -9.76 -3.57
#